data_AF-S4YAX5-F1
#
_entry.id   AF-S4YAX5-F1
#
_cell.length_a   1.000
_cell.length_b   1.000
_cell.length_c   1.000
_cell.angle_alpha   90.00
_cell.angle_beta   90.00
_cell.angle_gamma   90.00
#
_symmetry.space_group_name_H-M   'P 1'
#
loop_
_entity.id
_entity.type
_entity.pdbx_description
1 polymer ?
#
loop_
_entity_poly.entity_id
_entity_poly.type
_entity_poly.pdbx_seq_one_letter_code
_entity_poly.pdbx_strand_id
1 'polypeptide(L)'
;MAINTIHHDDSLDHIWSVLVYEEARLLTDKDASDLAPEAGALVERWAQVNAGQRSAWRAEIVAQAGVDTEDDLLDDTVDELDNELLRAFRDRDAPQRRRYFKKARHEIVRLGLESQLEVVRAWPASLKSEREAALQALGARLEEDIARGDVAVEERLRAAAATADQRVREIVRFVDDINAARRTRYGLLIQRAEERRLPKDWPGRFFKKSSQGSKKAKTAPAVENPPA
;
A
#
# COMPACT_ATOMS: atom_id res chain seq x y z
N MET A 1 18.34 -22.58 -26.27
CA MET A 1 17.10 -22.23 -25.52
C MET A 1 17.40 -21.01 -24.65
N ALA A 2 16.42 -20.13 -24.47
CA ALA A 2 16.51 -19.00 -23.55
C ALA A 2 15.75 -19.35 -22.26
N ILE A 3 16.32 -19.01 -21.10
CA ILE A 3 15.63 -19.14 -19.80
C ILE A 3 14.54 -18.06 -19.71
N ASN A 4 13.42 -18.37 -19.05
CA ASN A 4 12.36 -17.38 -18.85
C ASN A 4 12.85 -16.25 -17.93
N THR A 5 12.63 -15.00 -18.29
CA THR A 5 12.99 -13.83 -17.47
C THR A 5 11.88 -13.55 -16.46
N ILE A 6 12.24 -13.15 -15.24
CA ILE A 6 11.28 -12.63 -14.26
C ILE A 6 11.11 -11.14 -14.55
N HIS A 7 9.87 -10.68 -14.64
CA HIS A 7 9.56 -9.28 -14.92
C HIS A 7 9.40 -8.48 -13.62
N HIS A 8 9.63 -7.17 -13.70
CA HIS A 8 9.52 -6.29 -12.53
C HIS A 8 8.10 -6.16 -12.00
N ASP A 9 7.08 -6.54 -12.77
CA ASP A 9 5.67 -6.57 -12.39
C ASP A 9 5.18 -7.93 -11.87
N ASP A 10 6.02 -8.97 -11.92
CA ASP A 10 5.68 -10.27 -11.35
C ASP A 10 5.45 -10.16 -9.83
N SER A 11 4.47 -10.92 -9.34
CA SER A 11 4.18 -10.96 -7.90
C SER A 11 5.31 -11.65 -7.13
N LEU A 12 5.53 -11.25 -5.88
CA LEU A 12 6.51 -11.92 -5.02
C LEU A 12 6.19 -13.41 -4.85
N ASP A 13 4.91 -13.81 -4.81
CA ASP A 13 4.52 -15.22 -4.76
C ASP A 13 4.90 -15.99 -6.03
N HIS A 14 4.76 -15.35 -7.21
CA HIS A 14 5.23 -15.94 -8.46
C HIS A 14 6.75 -16.15 -8.42
N ILE A 15 7.50 -15.11 -8.04
CA ILE A 15 8.96 -15.13 -7.93
C ILE A 15 9.40 -16.25 -6.98
N TRP A 16 8.79 -16.35 -5.80
CA TRP A 16 9.04 -17.42 -4.85
C TRP A 16 8.86 -18.80 -5.47
N SER A 17 7.75 -19.01 -6.18
CA SER A 17 7.45 -20.28 -6.83
C SER A 17 8.47 -20.66 -7.93
N VAL A 18 9.14 -19.67 -8.54
CA VAL A 18 10.21 -19.89 -9.51
C VAL A 18 11.49 -20.27 -8.77
N LEU A 19 11.87 -19.51 -7.75
CA LEU A 19 13.11 -19.73 -6.99
C LEU A 19 13.12 -21.10 -6.29
N VAL A 20 12.03 -21.46 -5.60
CA VAL A 20 11.89 -22.76 -4.93
C VAL A 20 11.91 -23.91 -5.93
N TYR A 21 11.28 -23.74 -7.10
CA TYR A 21 11.33 -24.76 -8.15
C TYR A 21 12.76 -24.96 -8.64
N GLU A 22 13.48 -23.88 -8.92
CA GLU A 22 14.86 -23.93 -9.43
C GLU A 22 15.81 -24.54 -8.40
N GLU A 23 15.72 -24.13 -7.13
CA GLU A 23 16.48 -24.73 -6.02
C GLU A 23 16.22 -26.24 -5.91
N ALA A 24 14.95 -26.65 -5.88
CA ALA A 24 14.59 -28.06 -5.77
C ALA A 24 15.12 -28.88 -6.96
N ARG A 25 15.04 -28.34 -8.18
CA ARG A 25 15.60 -29.01 -9.37
C ARG A 25 17.10 -29.21 -9.25
N LEU A 26 17.84 -28.22 -8.75
CA LEU A 26 19.29 -28.31 -8.54
C LEU A 26 19.61 -29.37 -7.46
N LEU A 27 18.92 -29.33 -6.32
CA LEU A 27 19.14 -30.28 -5.21
C LEU A 27 18.95 -31.74 -5.62
N THR A 28 17.98 -32.00 -6.50
CA THR A 28 17.66 -33.37 -6.95
C THR A 28 18.59 -33.91 -8.04
N ASP A 29 19.41 -33.07 -8.65
CA ASP A 29 20.27 -33.47 -9.76
C ASP A 29 21.72 -33.66 -9.30
N LYS A 30 22.22 -34.90 -9.45
CA LYS A 30 23.59 -35.30 -9.05
C LYS A 30 24.71 -34.49 -9.72
N ASP A 31 24.42 -33.87 -10.86
CA ASP A 31 25.37 -33.10 -11.65
C ASP A 31 25.24 -31.58 -11.37
N ALA A 32 24.26 -31.13 -10.58
CA ALA A 32 24.02 -29.71 -10.32
C ALA A 32 23.76 -29.32 -8.85
N SER A 33 23.74 -30.29 -7.92
CA SER A 33 23.40 -30.04 -6.51
C SER A 33 24.32 -29.04 -5.81
N ASP A 34 25.57 -28.91 -6.27
CA ASP A 34 26.54 -27.92 -5.78
C ASP A 34 26.16 -26.46 -6.09
N LEU A 35 25.29 -26.23 -7.08
CA LEU A 35 24.78 -24.89 -7.42
C LEU A 35 23.51 -24.53 -6.63
N ALA A 36 22.92 -25.47 -5.89
CA ALA A 36 21.71 -25.25 -5.11
C ALA A 36 21.86 -24.20 -3.99
N PRO A 37 22.99 -24.12 -3.24
CA PRO A 37 23.13 -23.14 -2.16
C PRO A 37 22.94 -21.69 -2.61
N GLU A 38 23.41 -21.32 -3.81
CA GLU A 38 23.20 -19.98 -4.36
C GLU A 38 21.71 -19.72 -4.68
N ALA A 39 20.98 -20.75 -5.13
CA ALA A 39 19.53 -20.65 -5.35
C ALA A 39 18.78 -20.52 -4.01
N GLY A 40 19.17 -21.27 -2.99
CA GLY A 40 18.60 -21.19 -1.64
C GLY A 40 18.82 -19.81 -1.00
N ALA A 41 19.98 -19.19 -1.18
CA ALA A 41 20.24 -17.82 -0.72
C ALA A 41 19.27 -16.79 -1.33
N LEU A 42 18.83 -16.98 -2.59
CA LEU A 42 17.79 -16.14 -3.19
C LEU A 42 16.41 -16.39 -2.59
N VAL A 43 16.09 -17.62 -2.19
CA VAL A 43 14.84 -17.95 -1.48
C VAL A 43 14.80 -17.29 -0.09
N GLU A 44 15.92 -17.30 0.64
CA GLU A 44 16.05 -16.61 1.92
C GLU A 44 15.92 -15.09 1.76
N ARG A 45 16.62 -14.51 0.77
CA ARG A 45 16.51 -13.08 0.47
C ARG A 45 15.09 -12.69 0.03
N TRP A 46 14.39 -13.55 -0.71
CA TRP A 46 12.98 -13.35 -1.03
C TRP A 46 12.14 -13.18 0.24
N ALA A 47 12.37 -14.01 1.26
CA ALA A 47 11.60 -13.93 2.51
C ALA A 47 11.80 -12.58 3.21
N GLN A 48 13.02 -12.03 3.18
CA GLN A 48 13.32 -10.70 3.72
C GLN A 48 12.61 -9.59 2.93
N VAL A 49 12.68 -9.63 1.59
CA VAL A 49 12.00 -8.64 0.73
C VAL A 49 10.48 -8.69 0.91
N ASN A 50 9.90 -9.90 1.00
CA ASN A 50 8.48 -10.10 1.20
C ASN A 50 8.03 -9.63 2.59
N ALA A 51 8.83 -9.86 3.63
CA ALA A 51 8.55 -9.33 4.96
C ALA A 51 8.53 -7.79 4.96
N GLY A 52 9.48 -7.15 4.27
CA GLY A 52 9.49 -5.69 4.08
C GLY A 52 8.24 -5.18 3.35
N GLN A 53 7.84 -5.84 2.26
CA GLN A 53 6.61 -5.48 1.52
C GLN A 53 5.35 -5.61 2.39
N ARG A 54 5.22 -6.72 3.13
CA ARG A 54 4.08 -6.93 4.03
C ARG A 54 4.04 -5.90 5.16
N SER A 55 5.21 -5.52 5.69
CA SER A 55 5.31 -4.47 6.70
C SER A 55 4.85 -3.12 6.16
N ALA A 56 5.25 -2.76 4.95
CA ALA A 56 4.84 -1.51 4.31
C ALA A 56 3.32 -1.45 4.06
N TRP A 57 2.74 -2.52 3.50
CA TRP A 57 1.28 -2.63 3.33
C TRP A 57 0.52 -2.58 4.65
N ARG A 58 1.04 -3.24 5.69
CA ARG A 58 0.42 -3.15 7.03
C ARG A 58 0.43 -1.70 7.53
N ALA A 59 1.53 -0.98 7.35
CA ALA A 59 1.63 0.42 7.76
C ALA A 59 0.61 1.31 7.03
N GLU A 60 0.40 1.11 5.72
CA GLU A 60 -0.66 1.82 4.98
C GLU A 60 -2.06 1.53 5.53
N ILE A 61 -2.37 0.26 5.79
CA ILE A 61 -3.68 -0.13 6.33
C ILE A 61 -3.90 0.51 7.71
N VAL A 62 -2.88 0.48 8.58
CA VAL A 62 -2.93 1.09 9.91
C VAL A 62 -3.10 2.60 9.81
N ALA A 63 -2.35 3.27 8.93
CA ALA A 63 -2.46 4.71 8.75
C ALA A 63 -3.82 5.13 8.18
N GLN A 64 -4.38 4.36 7.23
CA GLN A 64 -5.73 4.61 6.72
C GLN A 64 -6.78 4.41 7.82
N ALA A 65 -6.66 3.38 8.65
CA ALA A 65 -7.57 3.19 9.78
C ALA A 65 -7.47 4.35 10.81
N GLY A 66 -6.28 4.94 10.97
CA GLY A 66 -6.09 6.16 11.76
C GLY A 66 -6.82 7.36 11.15
N VAL A 67 -6.73 7.55 9.84
CA VAL A 67 -7.51 8.57 9.12
C VAL A 67 -9.01 8.36 9.31
N ASP A 68 -9.51 7.14 9.09
CA ASP A 68 -10.94 6.82 9.24
C ASP A 68 -11.42 7.11 10.68
N THR A 69 -10.61 6.78 11.69
CA THR A 69 -10.94 7.04 13.10
C THR A 69 -11.03 8.54 13.39
N GLU A 70 -10.09 9.35 12.90
CA GLU A 70 -10.12 10.80 13.14
C GLU A 70 -11.19 11.51 12.29
N ASP A 71 -11.56 10.96 11.12
CA ASP A 71 -12.71 11.41 10.31
C ASP A 71 -14.02 11.23 11.09
N ASP A 72 -14.27 10.02 11.61
CA ASP A 72 -15.46 9.73 12.44
C ASP A 72 -15.55 10.65 13.68
N LEU A 73 -14.43 10.87 14.37
CA LEU A 73 -14.38 11.76 15.54
C LEU A 73 -14.62 13.23 15.18
N LEU A 74 -14.09 13.68 14.05
CA LEU A 74 -14.30 15.05 13.58
C LEU A 74 -15.75 15.27 13.14
N ASP A 75 -16.36 14.28 12.48
CA ASP A 75 -17.78 14.24 12.15
C ASP A 75 -18.66 14.38 13.39
N ASP A 76 -18.40 13.59 14.43
CA ASP A 76 -19.11 13.68 15.72
C ASP A 76 -18.99 15.09 16.33
N THR A 77 -17.82 15.71 16.26
CA THR A 77 -17.61 17.09 16.74
C THR A 77 -18.34 18.14 15.90
N VAL A 78 -18.36 18.00 14.58
CA VAL A 78 -19.13 18.89 13.69
C VAL A 78 -20.64 18.75 13.94
N ASP A 79 -21.10 17.53 14.19
CA ASP A 79 -22.49 17.20 14.51
C ASP A 79 -22.93 17.82 15.83
N GLU A 80 -22.12 17.66 16.87
CA GLU A 80 -22.38 18.23 18.19
C GLU A 80 -22.39 19.77 18.13
N LEU A 81 -21.47 20.37 17.35
CA LEU A 81 -21.43 21.80 17.15
C LEU A 81 -22.71 22.34 16.48
N ASP A 82 -23.20 21.69 15.42
CA ASP A 82 -24.45 22.12 14.76
C ASP A 82 -25.63 22.07 15.75
N ASN A 83 -25.70 21.01 16.55
CA ASN A 83 -26.74 20.83 17.57
C ASN A 83 -26.67 21.90 18.67
N GLU A 84 -25.48 22.22 19.18
CA GLU A 84 -25.32 23.22 20.23
C GLU A 84 -25.63 24.64 19.72
N LEU A 85 -25.24 24.96 18.48
CA LEU A 85 -25.62 26.24 17.86
C LEU A 85 -27.15 26.36 17.69
N LEU A 86 -27.82 25.28 17.26
CA LEU A 86 -29.28 25.25 17.16
C LEU A 86 -29.95 25.39 18.53
N ARG A 87 -29.37 24.81 19.58
CA ARG A 87 -29.87 24.92 20.95
C ARG A 87 -29.72 26.34 21.50
N ALA A 88 -28.55 26.94 21.32
CA ALA A 88 -28.22 28.27 21.83
C ALA A 88 -29.06 29.37 21.17
N PHE A 89 -29.22 29.31 19.84
CA PHE A 89 -29.86 30.38 19.07
C PHE A 89 -31.31 30.10 18.66
N ARG A 90 -31.78 28.85 18.77
CA ARG A 90 -33.17 28.42 18.47
C ARG A 90 -33.66 28.77 17.06
N ASP A 91 -32.75 29.01 16.12
CA ASP A 91 -33.04 29.36 14.73
C ASP A 91 -32.00 28.70 13.80
N ARG A 92 -32.48 28.01 12.76
CA ARG A 92 -31.63 27.33 11.76
C ARG A 92 -30.92 28.31 10.84
N ASP A 93 -31.47 29.51 10.69
CA ASP A 93 -30.93 30.58 9.84
C ASP A 93 -30.18 31.66 10.63
N ALA A 94 -29.96 31.41 11.93
CA ALA A 94 -29.21 32.30 12.81
C ALA A 94 -27.85 32.69 12.18
N PRO A 95 -27.50 34.00 12.12
CA PRO A 95 -26.22 34.46 11.59
C PRO A 95 -25.00 33.78 12.22
N GLN A 96 -25.10 33.45 13.51
CA GLN A 96 -24.08 32.74 14.28
C GLN A 96 -23.83 31.34 13.71
N ARG A 97 -24.90 30.59 13.38
CA ARG A 97 -24.79 29.27 12.76
C ARG A 97 -24.24 29.37 11.33
N ARG A 98 -24.74 30.33 10.54
CA ARG A 98 -24.29 30.58 9.15
C ARG A 98 -22.85 31.09 9.07
N ARG A 99 -22.23 31.50 10.18
CA ARG A 99 -20.80 31.83 10.24
C ARG A 99 -19.95 30.58 10.00
N TYR A 100 -20.29 29.48 10.66
CA TYR A 100 -19.58 28.20 10.60
C TYR A 100 -20.08 27.34 9.43
N PHE A 101 -21.40 27.14 9.34
CA PHE A 101 -22.01 26.27 8.34
C PHE A 101 -22.34 27.04 7.05
N LYS A 102 -21.32 27.26 6.21
CA LYS A 102 -21.48 27.77 4.83
C LYS A 102 -22.04 26.72 3.87
N LYS A 103 -21.72 25.46 4.15
CA LYS A 103 -22.33 24.25 3.59
C LYS A 103 -23.24 23.63 4.64
N ALA A 104 -24.19 22.81 4.22
CA ALA A 104 -25.01 22.09 5.17
C ALA A 104 -24.14 21.09 5.96
N ARG A 105 -24.47 20.86 7.24
CA ARG A 105 -23.71 19.93 8.10
C ARG A 105 -23.48 18.56 7.44
N HIS A 106 -24.53 17.98 6.84
CA HIS A 106 -24.45 16.70 6.14
C HIS A 106 -23.53 16.70 4.90
N GLU A 107 -23.24 17.87 4.32
CA GLU A 107 -22.28 18.00 3.20
C GLU A 107 -20.84 18.09 3.71
N ILE A 108 -20.63 18.58 4.93
CA ILE A 108 -19.31 18.69 5.56
C ILE A 108 -18.85 17.31 6.05
N VAL A 109 -19.72 16.58 6.75
CA VAL A 109 -19.44 15.21 7.27
C VAL A 109 -19.45 14.11 6.20
N ARG A 110 -19.59 14.47 4.92
CA ARG A 110 -19.44 13.54 3.79
C ARG A 110 -18.13 13.77 3.03
N LEU A 111 -17.37 14.78 3.44
CA LEU A 111 -16.02 15.01 2.93
C LEU A 111 -15.09 13.99 3.56
N GLY A 112 -14.00 13.63 2.86
CA GLY A 112 -12.91 12.95 3.55
C GLY A 112 -12.12 13.92 4.42
N LEU A 113 -11.51 13.38 5.48
CA LEU A 113 -10.78 14.11 6.53
C LEU A 113 -9.99 15.33 6.04
N GLU A 114 -9.12 15.18 5.03
CA GLU A 114 -8.31 16.31 4.51
C GLU A 114 -9.17 17.53 4.10
N SER A 115 -10.24 17.28 3.36
CA SER A 115 -11.16 18.34 2.91
C SER A 115 -12.02 18.86 4.05
N GLN A 116 -12.39 18.02 5.00
CA GLN A 116 -13.13 18.44 6.19
C GLN A 116 -12.28 19.36 7.07
N LEU A 117 -11.01 18.99 7.32
CA LEU A 117 -10.03 19.79 8.07
C LEU A 117 -9.89 21.19 7.48
N GLU A 118 -9.81 21.34 6.15
CA GLU A 118 -9.79 22.65 5.49
C GLU A 118 -11.01 23.51 5.81
N VAL A 119 -12.19 22.91 5.87
CA VAL A 119 -13.45 23.63 6.16
C VAL A 119 -13.49 24.13 7.60
N VAL A 120 -13.06 23.29 8.55
CA VAL A 120 -13.23 23.56 9.99
C VAL A 120 -12.05 24.29 10.63
N ARG A 121 -10.90 24.41 9.94
CA ARG A 121 -9.63 24.93 10.50
C ARG A 121 -9.74 26.29 11.22
N ALA A 122 -10.61 27.17 10.72
CA ALA A 122 -10.78 28.52 11.28
C ALA A 122 -11.80 28.58 12.45
N TRP A 123 -12.53 27.50 12.70
CA TRP A 123 -13.63 27.50 13.66
C TRP A 123 -13.18 27.54 15.12
N PRO A 124 -12.14 26.79 15.57
CA PRO A 124 -11.71 26.78 16.97
C PRO A 124 -11.51 28.16 17.60
N ALA A 125 -10.74 29.03 16.93
CA ALA A 125 -10.46 30.38 17.43
C ALA A 125 -11.73 31.22 17.57
N SER A 126 -12.68 31.07 16.64
CA SER A 126 -13.97 31.76 16.68
C SER A 126 -14.85 31.22 17.82
N LEU A 127 -14.96 29.89 17.96
CA LEU A 127 -15.76 29.22 18.98
C LEU A 127 -15.29 29.53 20.40
N LYS A 128 -13.97 29.56 20.62
CA LYS A 128 -13.37 29.95 21.91
C LYS A 128 -13.66 31.40 22.30
N SER A 129 -14.06 32.26 21.35
CA SER A 129 -14.44 33.65 21.63
C SER A 129 -15.94 33.86 21.86
N GLU A 130 -16.77 32.83 21.68
CA GLU A 130 -18.21 32.91 21.92
C GLU A 130 -18.51 33.07 23.42
N ARG A 131 -19.75 33.44 23.78
CA ARG A 131 -20.12 33.67 25.19
C ARG A 131 -20.50 32.39 25.91
N GLU A 132 -20.98 31.42 25.15
CA GLU A 132 -21.51 30.15 25.61
C GLU A 132 -20.34 29.21 25.94
N ALA A 133 -20.21 28.83 27.20
CA ALA A 133 -19.13 27.94 27.65
C ALA A 133 -19.10 26.59 26.90
N ALA A 134 -20.26 26.08 26.48
CA ALA A 134 -20.37 24.87 25.67
C ALA A 134 -19.70 25.02 24.29
N LEU A 135 -19.90 26.17 23.62
CA LEU A 135 -19.26 26.47 22.34
C LEU A 135 -17.74 26.67 22.50
N GLN A 136 -17.31 27.31 23.59
CA GLN A 136 -15.88 27.44 23.89
C GLN A 136 -15.21 26.08 24.10
N ALA A 137 -15.87 25.16 24.82
CA ALA A 137 -15.38 23.80 25.04
C ALA A 137 -15.29 23.01 23.73
N LEU A 138 -16.31 23.11 22.86
CA LEU A 138 -16.26 22.53 21.52
C LEU A 138 -15.14 23.13 20.67
N GLY A 139 -14.87 24.43 20.81
CA GLY A 139 -13.74 25.08 20.16
C GLY A 139 -12.39 24.51 20.60
N ALA A 140 -12.22 24.14 21.87
CA ALA A 140 -11.03 23.46 22.35
C ALA A 140 -10.91 22.03 21.82
N ARG A 141 -12.00 21.25 21.89
CA ARG A 141 -12.01 19.87 21.37
C ARG A 141 -11.72 19.83 19.86
N LEU A 142 -12.36 20.70 19.09
CA LEU A 142 -12.15 20.78 17.64
C LEU A 142 -10.71 21.11 17.27
N GLU A 143 -10.00 21.94 18.07
CA GLU A 143 -8.58 22.20 17.85
C GLU A 143 -7.72 20.95 18.04
N GLU A 144 -8.02 20.14 19.06
CA GLU A 144 -7.36 18.86 19.30
C GLU A 144 -7.66 17.86 18.18
N ASP A 145 -8.93 17.77 17.74
CA ASP A 145 -9.36 16.88 16.65
C ASP A 145 -8.66 17.25 15.33
N ILE A 146 -8.55 18.55 15.02
CA ILE A 146 -7.80 19.02 13.84
C ILE A 146 -6.33 18.60 13.92
N ALA A 147 -5.69 18.77 15.09
CA ALA A 147 -4.29 18.41 15.25
C ALA A 147 -4.04 16.90 15.09
N ARG A 148 -4.94 16.05 15.61
CA ARG A 148 -4.87 14.60 15.40
C ARG A 148 -5.14 14.22 13.94
N GLY A 149 -6.10 14.87 13.30
CA GLY A 149 -6.40 14.66 11.89
C GLY A 149 -5.22 15.01 10.97
N ASP A 150 -4.53 16.13 11.21
CA ASP A 150 -3.32 16.52 10.48
C ASP A 150 -2.23 15.44 10.60
N VAL A 151 -2.02 14.90 11.81
CA VAL A 151 -1.06 13.80 12.04
C VAL A 151 -1.47 12.53 11.28
N ALA A 152 -2.74 12.14 11.33
CA ALA A 152 -3.24 10.94 10.65
C ALA A 152 -3.05 11.02 9.12
N VAL A 153 -3.33 12.19 8.54
CA VAL A 153 -3.10 12.47 7.11
C VAL A 153 -1.62 12.36 6.76
N GLU A 154 -0.73 12.99 7.54
CA GLU A 154 0.72 12.90 7.32
C GLU A 154 1.25 11.46 7.43
N GLU A 155 0.75 10.68 8.39
CA GLU A 155 1.11 9.27 8.56
C GLU A 155 0.69 8.43 7.35
N ARG A 156 -0.51 8.67 6.81
CA ARG A 156 -0.97 8.00 5.58
C ARG A 156 -0.08 8.32 4.40
N LEU A 157 0.27 9.60 4.20
CA LEU A 157 1.16 10.02 3.12
C LEU A 157 2.56 9.40 3.27
N ARG A 158 3.09 9.36 4.49
CA ARG A 158 4.38 8.71 4.79
C ARG A 158 4.34 7.21 4.50
N ALA A 159 3.27 6.52 4.91
CA ALA A 159 3.12 5.08 4.67
C ALA A 159 3.05 4.76 3.17
N ALA A 160 2.28 5.53 2.40
CA ALA A 160 2.20 5.40 0.95
C ALA A 160 3.57 5.58 0.26
N ALA A 161 4.32 6.61 0.67
CA ALA A 161 5.67 6.86 0.17
C ALA A 161 6.62 5.69 0.52
N ALA A 162 6.55 5.15 1.73
CA ALA A 162 7.37 4.03 2.16
C ALA A 162 7.12 2.75 1.33
N THR A 163 5.87 2.46 0.96
CA THR A 163 5.55 1.34 0.07
C THR A 163 6.12 1.54 -1.33
N ALA A 164 6.02 2.75 -1.88
CA ALA A 164 6.60 3.08 -3.18
C ALA A 164 8.13 2.94 -3.15
N ASP A 165 8.79 3.43 -2.09
CA ASP A 165 10.21 3.28 -1.86
C ASP A 165 10.62 1.80 -1.74
N GLN A 166 9.87 0.99 -0.99
CA GLN A 166 10.13 -0.45 -0.85
C GLN A 166 10.10 -1.15 -2.22
N ARG A 167 9.16 -0.79 -3.09
CA ARG A 167 9.08 -1.35 -4.44
C ARG A 167 10.32 -1.02 -5.26
N VAL A 168 10.71 0.26 -5.31
CA VAL A 168 11.81 0.73 -6.15
C VAL A 168 13.17 0.27 -5.64
N ARG A 169 13.40 0.36 -4.32
CA ARG A 169 14.73 0.12 -3.73
C ARG A 169 15.02 -1.36 -3.51
N GLU A 170 14.02 -2.13 -3.08
CA GLU A 170 14.21 -3.52 -2.69
C GLU A 170 13.74 -4.49 -3.76
N ILE A 171 12.49 -4.39 -4.21
CA ILE A 171 11.90 -5.39 -5.12
C ILE A 171 12.51 -5.34 -6.52
N VAL A 172 12.60 -4.15 -7.14
CA VAL A 172 13.17 -4.02 -8.49
C VAL A 172 14.61 -4.51 -8.52
N ARG A 173 15.43 -4.05 -7.57
CA ARG A 173 16.82 -4.50 -7.42
C ARG A 173 16.92 -6.01 -7.20
N PHE A 174 16.05 -6.57 -6.37
CA PHE A 174 16.03 -8.01 -6.14
C PHE A 174 15.70 -8.80 -7.41
N VAL A 175 14.74 -8.35 -8.22
CA VAL A 175 14.43 -8.98 -9.51
C VAL A 175 15.62 -8.94 -10.47
N ASP A 176 16.34 -7.82 -10.54
CA ASP A 176 17.55 -7.70 -11.37
C ASP A 176 18.63 -8.67 -10.91
N ASP A 177 18.85 -8.77 -9.60
CA ASP A 177 19.83 -9.69 -9.00
C ASP A 177 19.45 -11.16 -9.26
N ILE A 178 18.17 -11.52 -9.15
CA ILE A 178 17.68 -12.86 -9.49
C ILE A 178 17.98 -13.18 -10.96
N ASN A 179 17.63 -12.27 -11.88
CA ASN A 179 17.84 -12.48 -13.31
C ASN A 179 19.32 -12.54 -13.68
N ALA A 180 20.19 -11.78 -12.99
CA ALA A 180 21.63 -11.91 -13.12
C ALA A 180 22.13 -13.28 -12.67
N ALA A 181 21.78 -13.71 -11.45
CA ALA A 181 22.16 -15.02 -10.91
C ALA A 181 21.68 -16.18 -11.79
N ARG A 182 20.43 -16.12 -12.28
CA ARG A 182 19.86 -17.15 -13.15
C ARG A 182 20.59 -17.25 -14.49
N ARG A 183 21.02 -16.13 -15.08
CA ARG A 183 21.84 -16.13 -16.30
C ARG A 183 23.22 -16.74 -16.05
N THR A 184 23.88 -16.36 -14.96
CA THR A 184 25.17 -16.94 -14.54
C THR A 184 25.05 -18.45 -14.36
N ARG A 185 24.05 -18.90 -13.61
CA ARG A 185 23.78 -20.33 -13.37
C ARG A 185 23.51 -21.09 -14.66
N TYR A 186 22.73 -20.51 -15.59
CA TYR A 186 22.49 -21.13 -16.88
C TYR A 186 23.80 -21.33 -17.67
N GLY A 187 24.71 -20.34 -17.66
CA GLY A 187 26.04 -20.47 -18.25
C GLY A 187 26.86 -21.62 -17.63
N LEU A 188 26.88 -21.72 -16.30
CA LEU A 188 27.55 -22.82 -15.59
C LEU A 188 26.97 -24.19 -15.95
N LEU A 189 25.65 -24.29 -16.06
CA LEU A 189 24.97 -25.52 -16.46
C LEU A 189 25.28 -25.91 -17.91
N ILE A 190 25.43 -24.95 -18.83
CA ILE A 190 25.87 -25.23 -20.21
C ILE A 190 27.27 -25.83 -20.21
N GLN A 191 28.23 -25.18 -19.54
CA GLN A 191 29.60 -25.66 -19.46
C GLN A 191 29.64 -27.09 -18.88
N ARG A 192 28.88 -27.33 -17.82
CA ARG A 192 28.82 -28.65 -17.20
C ARG A 192 28.20 -29.73 -18.09
N ALA A 193 27.18 -29.36 -18.87
CA ALA A 193 26.59 -30.27 -19.84
C ALA A 193 27.61 -30.71 -20.90
N GLU A 194 28.48 -29.81 -21.34
CA GLU A 194 29.55 -30.12 -22.28
C GLU A 194 30.61 -31.04 -21.64
N GLU A 195 31.12 -30.67 -20.47
CA GLU A 195 32.15 -31.42 -19.72
C GLU A 195 31.70 -32.86 -19.40
N ARG A 196 30.42 -33.03 -19.01
CA ARG A 196 29.86 -34.32 -18.61
C ARG A 196 29.09 -35.04 -19.72
N ARG A 197 29.09 -34.49 -20.95
CA ARG A 197 28.37 -35.03 -22.13
C ARG A 197 26.88 -35.29 -21.86
N LEU A 198 26.24 -34.37 -21.14
CA LEU A 198 24.81 -34.42 -20.84
C LEU A 198 23.95 -33.96 -22.05
N PRO A 199 22.65 -34.29 -22.08
CA PRO A 199 21.76 -33.84 -23.16
C PRO A 199 21.77 -32.32 -23.34
N LYS A 200 21.68 -31.85 -24.59
CA LYS A 200 21.71 -30.42 -24.95
C LYS A 200 20.62 -29.59 -24.26
N ASP A 201 19.48 -30.20 -23.93
CA ASP A 201 18.38 -29.54 -23.24
C ASP A 201 18.49 -29.60 -21.71
N TRP A 202 19.44 -30.35 -21.15
CA TRP A 202 19.63 -30.53 -19.72
C TRP A 202 19.73 -29.20 -18.93
N PRO A 203 20.51 -28.18 -19.36
CA PRO A 203 20.56 -26.89 -18.66
C PRO A 203 19.20 -26.21 -18.55
N GLY A 204 18.35 -26.33 -19.56
CA GLY A 204 17.02 -25.72 -19.58
C GLY A 204 16.01 -26.39 -18.63
N ARG A 205 16.28 -27.62 -18.18
CA ARG A 205 15.37 -28.39 -17.30
C ARG A 205 15.35 -27.90 -15.86
N PHE A 206 16.31 -27.07 -15.46
CA PHE A 206 16.38 -26.49 -14.12
C PHE A 206 15.46 -25.29 -13.96
N PHE A 207 15.16 -24.58 -15.05
CA PHE A 207 14.40 -23.35 -15.03
C PHE A 207 12.91 -23.65 -15.23
N LYS A 208 12.05 -23.00 -14.43
CA LYS A 208 10.61 -23.14 -14.57
C LYS A 208 10.19 -22.62 -15.94
N LYS A 209 9.49 -23.45 -16.72
CA LYS A 209 8.93 -23.02 -18.00
C LYS A 209 7.87 -21.94 -17.73
N SER A 210 7.86 -20.88 -18.53
CA SER A 210 6.72 -19.97 -18.53
C SER A 210 5.47 -20.78 -18.89
N SER A 211 4.42 -20.68 -18.09
CA SER A 211 3.11 -21.08 -18.57
C SER A 211 2.82 -20.16 -19.75
N GLN A 212 2.90 -20.64 -20.98
CA GLN A 212 2.35 -19.91 -22.12
C GLN A 212 0.92 -19.52 -21.73
N GLY A 213 0.67 -18.21 -21.74
CA GLY A 213 -0.41 -17.61 -20.96
C GLY A 213 -1.74 -18.32 -21.09
N SER A 214 -2.46 -18.42 -19.97
CA SER A 214 -3.86 -18.05 -20.03
C SER A 214 -3.90 -16.72 -20.76
N LYS A 215 -4.42 -16.71 -22.00
CA LYS A 215 -4.74 -15.51 -22.77
C LYS A 215 -5.14 -14.43 -21.77
N LYS A 216 -4.46 -13.27 -21.79
CA LYS A 216 -4.94 -12.05 -21.16
C LYS A 216 -6.45 -12.02 -21.40
N ALA A 217 -7.25 -12.34 -20.39
CA ALA A 217 -8.66 -12.07 -20.43
C ALA A 217 -8.68 -10.57 -20.66
N LYS A 218 -9.21 -10.17 -21.83
CA LYS A 218 -9.45 -8.76 -22.14
C LYS A 218 -10.04 -8.16 -20.89
N THR A 219 -9.34 -7.19 -20.33
CA THR A 219 -9.87 -6.30 -19.31
C THR A 219 -11.26 -5.90 -19.79
N ALA A 220 -12.28 -6.42 -19.12
CA ALA A 220 -13.62 -5.88 -19.29
C ALA A 220 -13.53 -4.39 -18.95
N PRO A 221 -14.16 -3.49 -19.73
CA PRO A 221 -14.15 -2.08 -19.41
C PRO A 221 -14.73 -1.90 -18.00
N ALA A 222 -14.12 -0.98 -17.26
CA ALA A 222 -14.58 -0.55 -15.95
C ALA A 222 -16.10 -0.35 -15.98
N VAL A 223 -16.80 -1.06 -15.10
CA VAL A 223 -18.19 -0.74 -14.80
C VAL A 223 -18.13 0.64 -14.14
N GLU A 224 -18.52 1.66 -14.91
CA GLU A 224 -18.98 2.94 -14.36
C GLU A 224 -19.99 2.62 -13.26
N ASN A 225 -19.67 2.98 -12.02
CA ASN A 225 -20.70 3.06 -10.99
C ASN A 225 -21.74 4.10 -11.46
N PRO A 226 -23.03 3.76 -11.52
CA PRO A 226 -24.05 4.74 -11.83
C PRO A 226 -24.20 5.75 -10.68
N PRO A 227 -24.59 7.00 -10.96
CA PRO A 227 -24.76 8.02 -9.95
C PRO A 227 -26.08 7.83 -9.21
N ALA A 228 -26.04 7.86 -7.87
CA ALA A 228 -26.99 8.53 -6.96
C ALA A 228 -26.56 8.30 -5.51
#